data_AF-A0A954SU95-F1
#
_entry.id   AF-A0A954SU95-F1
#
_cell.length_a   1.000
_cell.length_b   1.000
_cell.length_c   1.000
_cell.angle_alpha   90.00
_cell.angle_beta   90.00
_cell.angle_gamma   90.00
#
_symmetry.space_group_name_H-M   'P 1'
#
loop_
_entity.id
_entity.type
_entity.pdbx_description
1 polymer ?
#
loop_
_entity_poly.entity_id
_entity_poly.type
_entity_poly.pdbx_seq_one_letter_code
_entity_poly.pdbx_strand_id
1 'polypeptide(L)'
;MVRIFHPLLAMIASATDRELARYVEFLKTENQILRSRIKGQIHTRPHEREKLVSLGKKIGRAVEELITIVHPSTFYRWLKEKESKSNKNPKGGQRKSRQIRELVIQIAKTTG
;
A
#
# COMPACT_ATOMS: atom_id res chain seq x y z
N MET A 1 -42.09 17.57 17.63
CA MET A 1 -41.92 17.23 16.20
C MET A 1 -40.57 16.60 15.83
N VAL A 2 -39.55 16.53 16.71
CA VAL A 2 -38.21 15.98 16.34
C VAL A 2 -38.16 14.43 16.25
N ARG A 3 -39.12 13.73 16.89
CA ARG A 3 -39.08 12.27 17.07
C ARG A 3 -39.41 11.43 15.81
N ILE A 4 -40.08 12.00 14.80
CA ILE A 4 -40.51 11.25 13.59
C ILE A 4 -39.50 11.40 12.45
N PHE A 5 -38.76 12.50 12.39
CA PHE A 5 -37.71 12.69 11.38
C PHE A 5 -36.51 11.77 11.61
N HIS A 6 -36.22 11.42 12.87
CA HIS A 6 -35.12 10.53 13.22
C HIS A 6 -35.25 9.10 12.63
N PRO A 7 -36.38 8.37 12.77
CA PRO A 7 -36.54 7.05 12.18
C PRO A 7 -36.59 7.09 10.64
N LEU A 8 -37.13 8.14 10.04
CA LEU A 8 -37.15 8.29 8.58
C LEU A 8 -35.74 8.55 8.02
N LEU A 9 -34.95 9.42 8.68
CA LEU A 9 -33.55 9.64 8.33
C LEU A 9 -32.70 8.38 8.55
N ALA A 10 -32.93 7.63 9.63
CA ALA A 10 -32.26 6.36 9.88
C ALA A 10 -32.62 5.29 8.84
N MET A 11 -33.88 5.25 8.41
CA MET A 11 -34.33 4.35 7.33
C MET A 11 -33.67 4.70 6.00
N ILE A 12 -33.63 5.98 5.63
CA ILE A 12 -32.95 6.44 4.40
C ILE A 12 -31.45 6.12 4.48
N ALA A 13 -30.78 6.43 5.59
CA ALA A 13 -29.37 6.10 5.79
C ALA A 13 -29.11 4.59 5.67
N SER A 14 -29.97 3.77 6.28
CA SER A 14 -29.85 2.30 6.20
C SER A 14 -30.11 1.76 4.79
N ALA A 15 -30.96 2.41 4.01
CA ALA A 15 -31.22 2.05 2.62
C ALA A 15 -30.00 2.39 1.74
N THR A 16 -29.41 3.58 1.95
CA THR A 16 -28.19 4.01 1.23
C THR A 16 -26.99 3.13 1.58
N ASP A 17 -26.86 2.69 2.84
CA ASP A 17 -25.78 1.79 3.27
C ASP A 17 -25.88 0.42 2.57
N ARG A 18 -27.10 -0.10 2.38
CA ARG A 18 -27.33 -1.35 1.65
C ARG A 18 -26.95 -1.24 0.18
N GLU A 19 -27.30 -0.13 -0.47
CA GLU A 19 -26.91 0.11 -1.86
C GLU A 19 -25.39 0.23 -2.01
N LEU A 20 -24.74 0.97 -1.11
CA LEU A 20 -23.29 1.09 -1.09
C LEU A 20 -22.59 -0.26 -0.88
N ALA A 21 -23.12 -1.10 0.01
CA ALA A 21 -22.60 -2.45 0.23
C ALA A 21 -22.64 -3.29 -1.06
N ARG A 22 -23.76 -3.25 -1.81
CA ARG A 22 -23.87 -3.95 -3.10
C ARG A 22 -22.86 -3.44 -4.13
N TYR A 23 -22.64 -2.12 -4.19
CA TYR A 23 -21.62 -1.55 -5.09
C TYR A 23 -20.21 -2.01 -4.73
N VAL A 24 -19.87 -2.04 -3.44
CA VAL A 24 -18.56 -2.54 -2.99
C VAL A 24 -18.40 -4.03 -3.31
N GLU A 25 -19.43 -4.84 -3.09
CA GLU A 25 -19.42 -6.28 -3.40
C GLU A 25 -19.22 -6.54 -4.91
N PHE A 26 -19.94 -5.79 -5.75
CA PHE A 26 -19.78 -5.85 -7.19
C PHE A 26 -18.33 -5.51 -7.62
N LEU A 27 -17.80 -4.39 -7.13
CA LEU A 27 -16.43 -3.96 -7.46
C LEU A 27 -15.36 -4.91 -6.92
N LYS A 28 -15.57 -5.52 -5.75
CA LYS A 28 -14.67 -6.57 -5.23
C LYS A 28 -14.64 -7.78 -6.17
N THR A 29 -15.82 -8.23 -6.60
CA THR A 29 -15.99 -9.37 -7.51
C THR A 29 -15.36 -9.09 -8.87
N GLU A 30 -15.63 -7.91 -9.44
CA GLU A 30 -15.06 -7.49 -10.72
C GLU A 30 -13.53 -7.43 -10.65
N ASN A 31 -12.96 -6.85 -9.59
CA ASN A 31 -11.51 -6.83 -9.36
C ASN A 31 -10.93 -8.25 -9.26
N GLN A 32 -11.61 -9.19 -8.59
CA GLN A 32 -11.17 -10.58 -8.51
C GLN A 32 -11.14 -11.25 -9.89
N ILE A 33 -12.17 -11.04 -10.71
CA ILE A 33 -12.23 -11.55 -12.09
C ILE A 33 -11.11 -10.95 -12.93
N LEU A 34 -10.90 -9.63 -12.88
CA LEU A 34 -9.84 -8.96 -13.63
C LEU A 34 -8.46 -9.50 -13.25
N ARG A 35 -8.20 -9.70 -11.96
CA ARG A 35 -6.95 -10.28 -11.48
C ARG A 35 -6.73 -11.72 -11.94
N SER A 36 -7.78 -12.54 -11.97
CA SER A 36 -7.68 -13.92 -12.45
C SER A 36 -7.26 -14.01 -13.93
N ARG A 37 -7.56 -12.97 -14.72
CA ARG A 37 -7.21 -12.88 -16.14
C ARG A 37 -5.80 -12.34 -16.40
N ILE A 38 -5.25 -11.56 -15.47
CA ILE A 38 -3.91 -10.98 -15.62
C ILE A 38 -2.85 -12.06 -15.38
N LYS A 39 -2.03 -12.33 -16.39
CA LYS A 39 -0.89 -13.24 -16.28
C LYS A 39 0.30 -12.47 -15.72
N GLY A 40 0.71 -12.80 -14.49
CA GLY A 40 1.91 -12.26 -13.84
C GLY A 40 1.62 -11.31 -12.67
N GLN A 41 2.68 -10.69 -12.15
CA GLN A 41 2.61 -9.83 -10.96
C GLN A 41 2.35 -8.36 -11.33
N ILE A 42 1.30 -7.79 -10.76
CA ILE A 42 0.97 -6.36 -10.89
C ILE A 42 1.92 -5.56 -9.99
N HIS A 43 2.85 -4.83 -10.61
CA HIS A 43 3.76 -3.95 -9.89
C HIS A 43 3.16 -2.55 -9.79
N THR A 44 2.96 -2.06 -8.57
CA THR A 44 2.46 -0.71 -8.33
C THR A 44 3.51 0.34 -8.68
N ARG A 45 3.11 1.35 -9.45
CA ARG A 45 3.91 2.54 -9.74
C ARG A 45 3.88 3.52 -8.55
N PRO A 46 4.87 4.42 -8.42
CA PRO A 46 4.92 5.37 -7.30
C PRO A 46 3.64 6.22 -7.15
N HIS A 47 3.06 6.69 -8.26
CA HIS A 47 1.83 7.49 -8.24
C HIS A 47 0.59 6.69 -7.83
N GLU A 48 0.52 5.40 -8.21
CA GLU A 48 -0.56 4.50 -7.80
C GLU A 48 -0.48 4.23 -6.30
N ARG A 49 0.72 3.97 -5.80
CA ARG A 49 0.99 3.82 -4.37
C ARG A 49 0.51 5.04 -3.58
N GLU A 50 0.80 6.25 -4.05
CA GLU A 50 0.39 7.46 -3.34
C GLU A 50 -1.13 7.61 -3.28
N LYS A 51 -1.82 7.32 -4.38
CA LYS A 51 -3.29 7.30 -4.43
C LYS A 51 -3.88 6.26 -3.48
N LEU A 52 -3.33 5.04 -3.48
CA LEU A 52 -3.76 3.97 -2.58
C LEU A 52 -3.61 4.39 -1.11
N VAL A 53 -2.47 4.95 -0.73
CA VAL A 53 -2.23 5.41 0.64
C VAL A 53 -3.19 6.56 1.00
N SER A 54 -3.42 7.51 0.10
CA SER A 54 -4.31 8.64 0.37
C SER A 54 -5.77 8.22 0.57
N LEU A 55 -6.26 7.25 -0.21
CA LEU A 55 -7.62 6.75 -0.10
C LEU A 55 -7.74 5.78 1.09
N GLY A 56 -6.81 4.84 1.21
CA GLY A 56 -6.82 3.84 2.29
C GLY A 56 -6.68 4.46 3.68
N LYS A 57 -5.94 5.56 3.83
CA LYS A 57 -5.85 6.27 5.12
C LYS A 57 -7.22 6.69 5.66
N LYS A 58 -8.17 7.05 4.79
CA LYS A 58 -9.52 7.47 5.19
C LYS A 58 -10.40 6.30 5.64
N ILE A 59 -10.10 5.09 5.15
CA ILE A 59 -10.88 3.88 5.43
C ILE A 59 -10.43 3.22 6.75
N GLY A 60 -9.14 3.31 7.10
CA GLY A 60 -8.62 2.77 8.36
C GLY A 60 -8.35 1.27 8.32
N ARG A 61 -8.85 0.50 9.30
CA ARG A 61 -8.59 -0.95 9.40
C ARG A 61 -9.34 -1.81 8.37
N ALA A 62 -10.50 -1.36 7.92
CA ALA A 62 -11.29 -2.06 6.89
C ALA A 62 -10.58 -2.15 5.51
N VAL A 63 -9.46 -1.43 5.36
CA VAL A 63 -8.56 -1.52 4.20
C VAL A 63 -8.03 -2.95 4.00
N GLU A 64 -7.84 -3.73 5.06
CA GLU A 64 -7.32 -5.10 4.95
C GLU A 64 -8.25 -6.02 4.13
N GLU A 65 -9.56 -5.77 4.17
CA GLU A 65 -10.56 -6.52 3.40
C GLU A 65 -10.70 -6.02 1.94
N LEU A 66 -10.18 -4.83 1.65
CA LEU A 66 -10.31 -4.17 0.35
C LEU A 66 -9.03 -4.26 -0.48
N ILE A 67 -7.87 -4.27 0.16
CA ILE A 67 -6.60 -4.33 -0.55
C ILE A 67 -6.41 -5.73 -1.11
N THR A 68 -6.44 -5.81 -2.44
CA THR A 68 -6.05 -7.01 -3.17
C THR A 68 -4.67 -6.85 -3.82
N ILE A 69 -4.29 -5.64 -4.25
CA ILE A 69 -3.09 -5.38 -5.09
C ILE A 69 -1.79 -5.56 -4.32
N VAL A 70 -1.75 -5.15 -3.06
CA VAL A 70 -0.54 -5.21 -2.24
C VAL A 70 -0.81 -5.97 -0.95
N HIS A 71 0.22 -6.51 -0.30
CA HIS A 71 0.01 -7.10 1.01
C HIS A 71 -0.34 -5.99 2.04
N PRO A 72 -1.27 -6.20 2.99
CA PRO A 72 -1.62 -5.20 4.00
C PRO A 72 -0.41 -4.62 4.75
N SER A 73 0.57 -5.46 5.10
CA SER A 73 1.82 -5.00 5.72
C SER A 73 2.61 -4.01 4.86
N THR A 74 2.57 -4.17 3.53
CA THR A 74 3.23 -3.26 2.58
C THR A 74 2.52 -1.91 2.56
N PHE A 75 1.19 -1.91 2.58
CA PHE A 75 0.40 -0.70 2.70
C PHE A 75 0.70 0.06 3.99
N TYR A 76 0.73 -0.62 5.15
CA TYR A 76 1.05 0.03 6.42
C TYR A 76 2.49 0.56 6.46
N ARG A 77 3.45 -0.16 5.85
CA ARG A 77 4.81 0.36 5.68
C ARG A 77 4.79 1.66 4.88
N TRP A 78 4.01 1.71 3.80
CA TRP A 78 3.90 2.91 2.97
C TRP A 78 3.21 4.08 3.67
N LEU A 79 2.20 3.80 4.50
CA LEU A 79 1.53 4.79 5.34
C LEU A 79 2.54 5.41 6.32
N LYS A 80 3.34 4.59 6.99
CA LYS A 80 4.42 5.04 7.89
C LYS A 80 5.51 5.82 7.15
N GLU A 81 5.92 5.39 5.97
CA GLU A 81 6.89 6.11 5.12
C GLU A 81 6.36 7.48 4.67
N LYS A 82 5.04 7.64 4.50
CA LYS A 82 4.44 8.94 4.15
C LYS A 82 4.39 9.89 5.35
N GLU A 83 4.17 9.35 6.54
CA GLU A 83 4.08 10.14 7.78
C GLU A 83 5.46 10.46 8.37
N SER A 84 6.42 9.56 8.20
CA SER A 84 7.80 9.79 8.59
C SER A 84 8.54 10.56 7.49
N LYS A 85 9.05 11.76 7.82
CA LYS A 85 10.07 12.46 7.03
C LYS A 85 11.44 11.77 7.13
N SER A 86 11.48 10.44 7.19
CA SER A 86 12.68 9.71 7.55
C SER A 86 13.71 9.82 6.42
N ASN A 87 14.85 10.43 6.74
CA ASN A 87 16.06 10.40 5.93
C ASN A 87 16.36 8.95 5.58
N LYS A 88 16.28 8.61 4.29
CA LYS A 88 16.68 7.30 3.81
C LYS A 88 18.16 7.12 4.14
N ASN A 89 18.48 6.34 5.17
CA ASN A 89 19.85 5.87 5.34
C ASN A 89 20.19 5.09 4.07
N PRO A 90 21.20 5.52 3.28
CA PRO A 90 21.53 4.87 2.03
C PRO A 90 21.82 3.39 2.32
N LYS A 91 21.10 2.50 1.62
CA LYS A 91 21.37 1.07 1.71
C LYS A 91 22.73 0.80 1.08
N GLY A 92 23.64 0.33 1.93
CA GLY A 92 25.02 0.03 1.61
C GLY A 92 25.84 0.30 2.86
N GLY A 93 26.53 -0.71 3.37
CA GLY A 93 27.53 -0.45 4.40
C GLY A 93 28.51 0.62 3.91
N GLN A 94 29.08 1.38 4.85
CA GLN A 94 30.15 2.33 4.53
C GLN A 94 31.19 1.64 3.65
N ARG A 95 31.59 2.32 2.57
CA ARG A 95 32.66 1.85 1.69
C ARG A 95 33.89 1.52 2.56
N LYS A 96 34.43 0.30 2.47
CA LYS A 96 35.72 -0.05 3.12
C LYS A 96 36.78 0.99 2.78
N SER A 97 37.72 1.28 3.69
CA SER A 97 38.73 2.32 3.50
C SER A 97 39.52 2.11 2.20
N ARG A 98 40.01 3.21 1.62
CA ARG A 98 40.79 3.18 0.37
C ARG A 98 42.00 2.24 0.48
N GLN A 99 42.68 2.27 1.62
CA GLN A 99 43.83 1.43 1.95
C GLN A 99 43.50 -0.07 1.82
N ILE A 100 42.37 -0.52 2.38
CA ILE A 100 41.96 -1.94 2.31
C ILE A 100 41.71 -2.35 0.85
N ARG A 101 41.13 -1.46 0.04
CA ARG A 101 40.85 -1.76 -1.37
C ARG A 101 42.14 -1.85 -2.19
N GLU A 102 43.05 -0.91 -1.97
CA GLU A 102 44.36 -0.89 -2.64
C GLU A 102 45.17 -2.12 -2.26
N LEU A 103 45.15 -2.53 -0.98
CA LEU A 103 45.79 -3.76 -0.52
C LEU A 103 45.23 -4.99 -1.23
N VAL A 104 43.90 -5.12 -1.34
CA VAL A 104 43.26 -6.24 -2.05
C VAL A 104 43.66 -6.27 -3.52
N ILE A 105 43.71 -5.10 -4.18
CA ILE A 105 44.14 -5.00 -5.59
C ILE A 105 45.62 -5.39 -5.74
N GLN A 106 46.47 -5.00 -4.80
CA GLN A 106 47.89 -5.32 -4.83
C GLN A 106 48.12 -6.82 -4.63
N ILE A 107 47.47 -7.44 -3.65
CA ILE A 107 47.52 -8.89 -3.42
C ILE A 107 47.05 -9.66 -4.67
N ALA A 108 45.98 -9.21 -5.32
CA ALA A 108 45.49 -9.84 -6.54
C ALA A 108 46.51 -9.77 -7.69
N LYS A 109 47.30 -8.69 -7.78
CA LYS A 109 48.35 -8.53 -8.82
C LYS A 109 49.63 -9.31 -8.53
N THR A 110 49.93 -9.59 -7.28
CA THR A 110 51.16 -10.31 -6.89
C THR A 110 50.98 -11.82 -6.86
N THR A 111 49.76 -12.30 -6.65
CA THR A 111 49.46 -13.72 -6.41
C THR A 111 48.70 -14.37 -7.58
N GLY A 112 48.17 -13.58 -8.51
CA GLY A 112 47.56 -14.05 -9.77
C GLY A 112 48.51 -13.83 -10.94
#